data_AF-A0A0H3ZQD9-F1
#
_entry.id   AF-A0A0H3ZQD9-F1
#
_cell.length_a   1.000
_cell.length_b   1.000
_cell.length_c   1.000
_cell.angle_alpha   90.00
_cell.angle_beta   90.00
_cell.angle_gamma   90.00
#
_symmetry.space_group_name_H-M   'P 1'
#
loop_
_entity.id
_entity.type
_entity.pdbx_description
1 polymer ?
#
loop_
_entity_poly.entity_id
_entity_poly.type
_entity_poly.pdbx_seq_one_letter_code
_entity_poly.pdbx_strand_id
1 'polypeptide(L)'
;MTVKRLFNLPDREVQQWSVFGKDDISYDFGHLDAQKVTFQHPERNERYILYFTFSHHCFTRGIKDHDAPTEADIYPYPVDRRIFDERRYALSLHLPQIIETLPEQFCYHGGHSRYCSCTIREADGTEVSYQVVYRVWRKSGKMRFHVESAYPLDEPLGRVKKVNFWVICHNLLLGKPMPRPAAQ
;
A
#
# COMPACT_ATOMS: atom_id res chain seq x y z
N MET A 1 -18.49 5.27 -15.05
CA MET A 1 -17.12 5.55 -15.51
C MET A 1 -16.44 4.23 -15.83
N THR A 2 -15.91 4.05 -17.04
CA THR A 2 -15.20 2.82 -17.41
C THR A 2 -13.85 2.81 -16.70
N VAL A 3 -13.66 1.93 -15.71
CA VAL A 3 -12.39 1.78 -15.02
C VAL A 3 -11.37 1.24 -16.02
N LYS A 4 -10.46 2.10 -16.48
CA LYS A 4 -9.38 1.72 -17.39
C LYS A 4 -8.46 0.77 -16.62
N ARG A 5 -8.27 -0.44 -17.17
CA ARG A 5 -7.43 -1.48 -16.57
C ARG A 5 -6.06 -1.45 -17.23
N LEU A 6 -5.01 -1.16 -16.45
CA LEU A 6 -3.62 -1.17 -16.92
C LEU A 6 -3.11 -2.61 -17.14
N PHE A 7 -3.56 -3.53 -16.30
CA PHE A 7 -3.19 -4.93 -16.32
C PHE A 7 -4.45 -5.81 -16.26
N ASN A 8 -4.35 -6.98 -16.88
CA ASN A 8 -5.39 -8.01 -16.78
C ASN A 8 -5.29 -8.73 -15.42
N LEU A 9 -5.63 -8.05 -14.32
CA LEU A 9 -5.58 -8.59 -12.97
C LEU A 9 -6.84 -9.43 -12.67
N PRO A 10 -6.71 -10.52 -11.88
CA PRO A 10 -7.80 -11.45 -11.59
C PRO A 10 -8.72 -10.99 -10.44
N ASP A 11 -8.53 -9.76 -9.98
CA ASP A 11 -9.30 -9.06 -8.96
C ASP A 11 -9.91 -7.78 -9.56
N ARG A 12 -10.72 -7.09 -8.76
CA ARG A 12 -11.43 -5.87 -9.17
C ARG A 12 -10.85 -4.62 -8.51
N GLU A 13 -9.61 -4.71 -8.02
CA GLU A 13 -8.94 -3.56 -7.42
C GLU A 13 -8.81 -2.42 -8.42
N VAL A 14 -8.94 -1.20 -7.92
CA VAL A 14 -8.75 0.01 -8.71
C VAL A 14 -7.32 0.01 -9.24
N GLN A 15 -7.19 0.23 -10.55
CA GLN A 15 -5.90 0.29 -11.22
C GLN A 15 -5.52 1.68 -11.66
N GLN A 16 -6.49 2.61 -11.70
CA GLN A 16 -6.24 4.01 -11.98
C GLN A 16 -7.20 4.85 -11.17
N TRP A 17 -6.67 5.90 -10.56
CA TRP A 17 -7.44 6.81 -9.74
C TRP A 17 -7.74 8.09 -10.52
N SER A 18 -8.96 8.61 -10.37
CA SER A 18 -9.34 9.88 -10.96
C SER A 18 -8.89 11.02 -10.07
N VAL A 19 -8.55 12.16 -10.68
CA VAL A 19 -8.30 13.42 -9.99
C VAL A 19 -9.46 13.77 -9.05
N PHE A 20 -9.15 14.30 -7.88
CA PHE A 20 -10.12 14.76 -6.88
C PHE A 20 -9.97 16.27 -6.67
N GLY A 21 -11.09 17.00 -6.70
CA GLY A 21 -11.12 18.43 -6.40
C GLY A 21 -11.63 18.69 -4.98
N LYS A 22 -10.90 19.50 -4.20
CA LYS A 22 -11.31 19.99 -2.88
C LYS A 22 -10.74 21.39 -2.65
N ASP A 23 -11.56 22.33 -2.19
CA ASP A 23 -11.16 23.71 -1.87
C ASP A 23 -10.37 24.42 -2.99
N ASP A 24 -10.86 24.31 -4.24
CA ASP A 24 -10.21 24.81 -5.46
C ASP A 24 -8.84 24.18 -5.78
N ILE A 25 -8.42 23.16 -5.03
CA ILE A 25 -7.21 22.37 -5.26
C ILE A 25 -7.57 21.07 -5.97
N SER A 26 -6.79 20.73 -7.00
CA SER A 26 -6.89 19.49 -7.75
C SER A 26 -5.78 18.53 -7.33
N TYR A 27 -6.15 17.37 -6.79
CA TYR A 27 -5.24 16.32 -6.35
C TYR A 27 -5.16 15.21 -7.40
N ASP A 28 -3.96 14.97 -7.92
CA ASP A 28 -3.67 13.90 -8.88
C ASP A 28 -3.22 12.62 -8.17
N PHE A 29 -3.67 11.46 -8.65
CA PHE A 29 -3.37 10.17 -8.03
C PHE A 29 -2.63 9.22 -8.96
N GLY A 30 -2.01 9.73 -10.02
CA GLY A 30 -1.30 8.90 -11.00
C GLY A 30 -0.16 8.09 -10.37
N HIS A 31 0.43 8.55 -9.27
CA HIS A 31 1.41 7.79 -8.48
C HIS A 31 0.83 6.53 -7.83
N LEU A 32 -0.49 6.46 -7.66
CA LEU A 32 -1.23 5.31 -7.11
C LEU A 32 -1.93 4.49 -8.20
N ASP A 33 -1.63 4.73 -9.47
CA ASP A 33 -1.98 3.80 -10.52
C ASP A 33 -1.32 2.44 -10.27
N ALA A 34 -1.93 1.37 -10.76
CA ALA A 34 -1.37 0.03 -10.61
C ALA A 34 0.03 -0.03 -11.22
N GLN A 35 0.96 -0.65 -10.50
CA GLN A 35 2.36 -0.74 -10.91
C GLN A 35 2.77 -2.19 -11.14
N LYS A 36 3.71 -2.41 -12.06
CA LYS A 36 4.34 -3.71 -12.28
C LYS A 36 5.84 -3.56 -12.04
N VAL A 37 6.32 -4.18 -10.97
CA VAL A 37 7.73 -4.08 -10.55
C VAL A 37 8.39 -5.44 -10.67
N THR A 38 9.62 -5.46 -11.17
CA THR A 38 10.41 -6.69 -11.27
C THR A 38 11.58 -6.63 -10.31
N PHE A 39 11.69 -7.66 -9.46
CA PHE A 39 12.83 -7.87 -8.59
C PHE A 39 13.67 -9.05 -9.06
N GLN A 40 14.98 -8.91 -8.99
CA GLN A 40 15.95 -9.99 -9.12
C GLN A 40 16.44 -10.36 -7.72
N HIS A 41 16.36 -11.63 -7.33
CA HIS A 41 16.92 -12.06 -6.06
C HIS A 41 18.45 -11.86 -6.08
N PRO A 42 19.08 -11.29 -5.02
CA PRO A 42 20.51 -10.97 -5.04
C PRO A 42 21.41 -12.20 -5.12
N GLU A 43 21.00 -13.32 -4.53
CA GLU A 43 21.82 -14.54 -4.43
C GLU A 43 21.29 -15.75 -5.21
N ARG A 44 20.05 -15.69 -5.71
CA ARG A 44 19.37 -16.81 -6.36
C ARG A 44 19.05 -16.41 -7.79
N ASN A 45 19.05 -17.38 -8.70
CA ASN A 45 18.57 -17.15 -10.06
C ASN A 45 17.03 -17.13 -10.12
N GLU A 46 16.41 -16.26 -9.32
CA GLU A 46 14.96 -16.09 -9.19
C GLU A 46 14.56 -14.65 -9.54
N ARG A 47 13.59 -14.51 -10.44
CA ARG A 47 13.01 -13.25 -10.87
C ARG A 47 11.54 -13.19 -10.46
N TYR A 48 11.13 -12.12 -9.80
CA TYR A 48 9.76 -11.92 -9.32
C TYR A 48 9.11 -10.74 -10.03
N ILE A 49 7.98 -10.97 -10.69
CA ILE A 49 7.17 -9.92 -11.33
C ILE A 49 5.95 -9.70 -10.46
N LEU A 50 5.92 -8.56 -9.77
CA LEU A 50 4.88 -8.21 -8.82
C LEU A 50 3.96 -7.16 -9.42
N TYR A 51 2.66 -7.34 -9.22
CA TYR A 51 1.63 -6.39 -9.63
C TYR A 51 1.07 -5.73 -8.37
N PHE A 52 1.21 -4.42 -8.26
CA PHE A 52 0.75 -3.59 -7.16
C PHE A 52 -0.54 -2.85 -7.53
N THR A 53 -1.41 -2.72 -6.55
CA THR A 53 -2.60 -1.84 -6.57
C THR A 53 -2.72 -1.18 -5.21
N PHE A 54 -3.38 -0.03 -5.15
CA PHE A 54 -3.50 0.77 -3.94
C PHE A 54 -4.96 1.03 -3.63
N SER A 55 -5.34 0.90 -2.37
CA SER A 55 -6.67 1.25 -1.86
C SER A 55 -6.80 2.76 -1.68
N HIS A 56 -8.04 3.27 -1.65
CA HIS A 56 -8.32 4.67 -1.28
C HIS A 56 -7.90 4.99 0.17
N HIS A 57 -7.69 3.97 1.02
CA HIS A 57 -7.21 4.16 2.40
C HIS A 57 -5.79 4.75 2.46
N CYS A 58 -5.03 4.70 1.36
CA CYS A 58 -3.71 5.32 1.25
C CYS A 58 -3.76 6.85 1.28
N PHE A 59 -4.90 7.47 0.97
CA PHE A 59 -5.08 8.93 0.92
C PHE A 59 -6.38 9.40 1.61
N THR A 60 -7.06 8.50 2.33
CA THR A 60 -8.27 8.80 3.11
C THR A 60 -8.18 8.24 4.51
N ARG A 61 -8.94 8.82 5.44
CA ARG A 61 -9.08 8.34 6.82
C ARG A 61 -10.54 8.08 7.17
N GLY A 62 -10.75 7.25 8.18
CA GLY A 62 -12.09 7.03 8.74
C GLY A 62 -12.65 8.32 9.37
N ILE A 63 -13.98 8.40 9.39
CA ILE A 63 -14.73 9.43 10.12
C ILE A 63 -14.74 9.03 11.60
N LYS A 64 -14.24 9.90 12.47
CA LYS A 64 -14.24 9.78 13.94
C LYS A 64 -15.48 10.47 14.51
N ASP A 65 -15.87 10.13 15.74
CA ASP A 65 -17.10 10.64 16.37
C ASP A 65 -17.16 12.17 16.51
N HIS A 66 -16.01 12.84 16.56
CA HIS A 66 -15.91 14.31 16.65
C HIS A 66 -15.72 14.98 15.28
N ASP A 67 -15.63 14.23 14.19
CA ASP A 67 -15.59 14.82 12.86
C ASP A 67 -16.99 15.32 12.47
N ALA A 68 -17.05 16.51 11.87
CA ALA A 68 -18.24 17.05 11.22
C ALA A 68 -17.94 17.35 9.75
N PRO A 69 -17.65 16.33 8.92
CA PRO A 69 -17.23 16.56 7.54
C PRO A 69 -18.42 17.03 6.70
N THR A 70 -18.16 17.96 5.81
CA THR A 70 -19.08 18.29 4.72
C THR A 70 -18.95 17.27 3.59
N GLU A 71 -19.88 17.25 2.63
CA GLU A 71 -19.74 16.38 1.45
C GLU A 71 -18.50 16.70 0.61
N ALA A 72 -17.97 17.93 0.68
CA ALA A 72 -16.72 18.31 0.02
C ALA A 72 -15.48 17.65 0.65
N ASP A 73 -15.56 17.26 1.93
CA ASP A 73 -14.48 16.56 2.63
C ASP A 73 -14.47 15.05 2.35
N ILE A 74 -15.60 14.51 1.87
CA ILE A 74 -15.77 13.08 1.62
C ILE A 74 -15.19 12.71 0.25
N TYR A 75 -14.28 11.74 0.25
CA TYR A 75 -13.82 11.16 -1.00
C TYR A 75 -14.92 10.26 -1.60
N PRO A 76 -15.30 10.44 -2.89
CA PRO A 76 -16.48 9.81 -3.47
C PRO A 76 -16.24 8.34 -3.85
N TYR A 77 -16.00 7.48 -2.85
CA TYR A 77 -15.84 6.04 -3.04
C TYR A 77 -17.13 5.27 -2.67
N PRO A 78 -17.74 4.50 -3.59
CA PRO A 78 -19.14 4.03 -3.43
C PRO A 78 -19.44 3.10 -2.24
N VAL A 79 -18.46 2.33 -1.79
CA VAL A 79 -18.67 1.24 -0.81
C VAL A 79 -18.04 1.51 0.56
N ASP A 80 -17.34 2.63 0.71
CA ASP A 80 -16.61 2.96 1.93
C ASP A 80 -16.42 4.48 2.05
N ARG A 81 -17.25 5.10 2.90
CA ARG A 81 -17.30 6.55 3.10
C ARG A 81 -16.16 6.98 4.01
N ARG A 82 -15.27 7.82 3.50
CA ARG A 82 -14.05 8.29 4.20
C ARG A 82 -13.75 9.74 3.87
N ILE A 83 -13.06 10.41 4.78
CA ILE A 83 -12.60 11.80 4.59
C ILE A 83 -11.30 11.77 3.78
N PHE A 84 -11.18 12.64 2.79
CA PHE A 84 -9.92 12.90 2.11
C PHE A 84 -8.91 13.50 3.10
N ASP A 85 -7.73 12.90 3.19
CA ASP A 85 -6.71 13.27 4.16
C ASP A 85 -5.48 13.78 3.41
N GLU A 86 -5.29 15.10 3.41
CA GLU A 86 -4.21 15.78 2.71
C GLU A 86 -2.83 15.31 3.19
N ARG A 87 -2.68 14.99 4.47
CA ARG A 87 -1.43 14.46 5.02
C ARG A 87 -1.16 13.05 4.50
N ARG A 88 -2.18 12.18 4.47
CA ARG A 88 -2.04 10.84 3.86
C ARG A 88 -1.76 10.94 2.36
N TYR A 89 -2.43 11.84 1.64
CA TYR A 89 -2.15 12.11 0.24
C TYR A 89 -0.68 12.51 0.02
N ALA A 90 -0.18 13.50 0.77
CA ALA A 90 1.21 13.94 0.66
C ALA A 90 2.20 12.79 0.91
N LEU A 91 1.98 12.02 1.98
CA LEU A 91 2.82 10.85 2.28
C LEU A 91 2.70 9.73 1.23
N SER A 92 1.53 9.59 0.59
CA SER A 92 1.30 8.58 -0.44
C SER A 92 2.18 8.79 -1.67
N LEU A 93 2.68 10.01 -1.92
CA LEU A 93 3.62 10.32 -3.00
C LEU A 93 4.92 9.52 -2.90
N HIS A 94 5.27 9.03 -1.70
CA HIS A 94 6.45 8.20 -1.48
C HIS A 94 6.21 6.70 -1.77
N LEU A 95 4.95 6.26 -1.92
CA LEU A 95 4.61 4.85 -2.12
C LEU A 95 5.26 4.20 -3.34
N PRO A 96 5.39 4.84 -4.52
CA PRO A 96 6.12 4.27 -5.64
C PRO A 96 7.57 3.92 -5.27
N GLN A 97 8.30 4.87 -4.67
CA GLN A 97 9.68 4.65 -4.26
C GLN A 97 9.81 3.58 -3.17
N ILE A 98 8.91 3.58 -2.19
CA ILE A 98 8.86 2.53 -1.15
C ILE A 98 8.66 1.16 -1.80
N ILE A 99 7.78 1.05 -2.79
CA ILE A 99 7.51 -0.20 -3.51
C ILE A 99 8.73 -0.66 -4.30
N GLU A 100 9.37 0.24 -5.04
CA GLU A 100 10.58 -0.06 -5.82
C GLU A 100 11.75 -0.51 -4.94
N THR A 101 11.81 -0.05 -3.70
CA THR A 101 12.86 -0.38 -2.72
C THR A 101 12.40 -1.39 -1.66
N LEU A 102 11.26 -2.06 -1.83
CA LEU A 102 10.70 -3.00 -0.83
C LEU A 102 11.68 -4.01 -0.23
N PRO A 103 12.64 -4.60 -0.98
CA PRO A 103 13.66 -5.48 -0.40
C PRO A 103 14.52 -4.84 0.70
N GLU A 104 14.70 -3.53 0.63
CA GLU A 104 15.50 -2.71 1.56
C GLU A 104 14.66 -2.22 2.75
N GLN A 105 13.33 -2.20 2.60
CA GLN A 105 12.40 -1.74 3.61
C GLN A 105 12.31 -2.73 4.79
N PHE A 106 12.07 -2.18 5.99
CA PHE A 106 11.79 -2.98 7.17
C PHE A 106 10.40 -3.62 7.06
N CYS A 107 10.33 -4.86 6.58
CA CYS A 107 9.10 -5.62 6.45
C CYS A 107 8.79 -6.44 7.72
N TYR A 108 7.53 -6.46 8.18
CA TYR A 108 7.09 -7.24 9.34
C TYR A 108 5.64 -7.73 9.18
N HIS A 109 5.23 -8.67 10.04
CA HIS A 109 3.86 -9.19 10.02
C HIS A 109 2.90 -8.29 10.82
N GLY A 110 1.87 -7.76 10.18
CA GLY A 110 0.87 -6.86 10.77
C GLY A 110 -0.40 -7.56 11.29
N GLY A 111 -0.32 -8.85 11.65
CA GLY A 111 -1.49 -9.69 11.93
C GLY A 111 -2.35 -10.04 10.69
N HIS A 112 -3.29 -10.99 10.83
CA HIS A 112 -4.31 -11.34 9.82
C HIS A 112 -3.83 -11.38 8.35
N SER A 113 -2.73 -12.10 8.07
CA SER A 113 -2.11 -12.25 6.75
C SER A 113 -1.65 -10.95 6.05
N ARG A 114 -1.45 -9.88 6.82
CA ARG A 114 -0.92 -8.60 6.34
C ARG A 114 0.56 -8.48 6.65
N TYR A 115 1.25 -7.79 5.76
CA TYR A 115 2.60 -7.31 5.98
C TYR A 115 2.60 -5.80 6.06
N CYS A 116 3.61 -5.28 6.74
CA CYS A 116 3.81 -3.85 6.89
C CYS A 116 5.26 -3.48 6.57
N SER A 117 5.47 -2.28 6.01
CA SER A 117 6.79 -1.68 5.77
C SER A 117 6.82 -0.23 6.27
N CYS A 118 7.99 0.28 6.70
CA CYS A 118 8.20 1.62 7.27
C CYS A 118 9.70 1.99 7.07
N THR A 119 10.10 3.15 6.54
CA THR A 119 10.02 4.51 7.13
C THR A 119 10.24 5.58 6.04
N ILE A 120 9.61 6.75 6.15
CA ILE A 120 9.90 7.92 5.30
C ILE A 120 10.84 8.85 6.03
N ARG A 121 11.87 9.34 5.34
CA ARG A 121 12.69 10.46 5.79
C ARG A 121 12.36 11.69 4.96
N GLU A 122 11.82 12.71 5.59
CA GLU A 122 11.48 13.97 4.94
C GLU A 122 12.75 14.81 4.68
N ALA A 123 12.64 15.79 3.78
CA ALA A 123 13.78 16.58 3.31
C ALA A 123 14.43 17.44 4.42
N ASP A 124 13.66 17.79 5.46
CA ASP A 124 14.13 18.50 6.66
C ASP A 124 14.85 17.57 7.65
N GLY A 125 14.91 16.26 7.36
CA GLY A 125 15.52 15.25 8.22
C GLY A 125 14.54 14.60 9.21
N THR A 126 13.27 15.00 9.24
CA THR A 126 12.24 14.39 10.08
C THR A 126 11.98 12.95 9.64
N GLU A 127 12.02 12.02 10.59
CA GLU A 127 11.62 10.63 10.33
C GLU A 127 10.13 10.46 10.63
N VAL A 128 9.36 10.15 9.58
CA VAL A 128 7.95 9.80 9.72
C VAL A 128 7.85 8.29 9.73
N SER A 129 7.37 7.75 10.84
CA SER A 129 7.00 6.33 10.94
C SER A 129 5.76 6.06 10.06
N TYR A 130 5.98 5.83 8.78
CA TYR A 130 4.92 5.61 7.79
C TYR A 130 4.64 4.12 7.61
N GLN A 131 3.49 3.66 8.11
CA GLN A 131 3.08 2.27 8.03
C GLN A 131 2.35 1.99 6.71
N VAL A 132 2.96 1.18 5.84
CA VAL A 132 2.36 0.69 4.58
C VAL A 132 1.86 -0.73 4.80
N VAL A 133 0.53 -0.92 4.84
CA VAL A 133 -0.11 -2.22 5.09
C VAL A 133 -0.51 -2.86 3.77
N TYR A 134 -0.08 -4.10 3.52
CA TYR A 134 -0.39 -4.80 2.28
C TYR A 134 -0.69 -6.28 2.46
N ARG A 135 -1.49 -6.81 1.54
CA ARG A 135 -1.72 -8.25 1.36
C ARG A 135 -1.05 -8.75 0.11
N VAL A 136 -0.68 -10.03 0.13
CA VAL A 136 -0.03 -10.70 -1.00
C VAL A 136 -0.76 -11.99 -1.33
N TRP A 137 -0.93 -12.29 -2.62
CA TRP A 137 -1.50 -13.55 -3.08
C TRP A 137 -1.09 -13.84 -4.52
N ARG A 138 -1.21 -15.09 -4.94
CA ARG A 138 -0.93 -15.50 -6.32
C ARG A 138 -2.23 -15.96 -6.93
N LYS A 139 -2.60 -15.38 -8.07
CA LYS A 139 -3.82 -15.75 -8.78
C LYS A 139 -3.62 -15.60 -10.29
N SER A 140 -4.07 -16.58 -11.05
CA SER A 140 -3.93 -16.62 -12.51
C SER A 140 -2.49 -16.34 -12.98
N GLY A 141 -1.50 -16.95 -12.31
CA GLY A 141 -0.08 -16.79 -12.59
C GLY A 141 0.56 -15.48 -12.12
N LYS A 142 -0.22 -14.50 -11.64
CA LYS A 142 0.28 -13.19 -11.19
C LYS A 142 0.53 -13.16 -9.69
N MET A 143 1.70 -12.65 -9.29
CA MET A 143 2.03 -12.33 -7.89
C MET A 143 1.47 -10.95 -7.57
N ARG A 144 0.42 -10.91 -6.75
CA ARG A 144 -0.34 -9.71 -6.41
C ARG A 144 0.09 -9.18 -5.07
N PHE A 145 0.27 -7.86 -5.05
CA PHE A 145 0.41 -7.04 -3.87
C PHE A 145 -0.70 -5.99 -3.93
N HIS A 146 -1.43 -5.83 -2.84
CA HIS A 146 -2.38 -4.75 -2.72
C HIS A 146 -2.12 -4.02 -1.42
N VAL A 147 -1.78 -2.72 -1.56
CA VAL A 147 -1.60 -1.81 -0.43
C VAL A 147 -2.99 -1.44 0.07
N GLU A 148 -3.38 -2.05 1.18
CA GLU A 148 -4.69 -1.89 1.77
C GLU A 148 -4.86 -0.55 2.47
N SER A 149 -3.77 0.00 3.00
CA SER A 149 -3.75 1.28 3.71
C SER A 149 -2.31 1.75 3.87
N ALA A 150 -2.12 3.07 3.96
CA ALA A 150 -0.83 3.65 4.28
C ALA A 150 -1.03 4.94 5.09
N TYR A 151 -0.37 5.05 6.25
CA TYR A 151 -0.59 6.15 7.18
C TYR A 151 0.58 6.38 8.13
N PRO A 152 0.77 7.63 8.61
CA PRO A 152 1.73 7.90 9.67
C PRO A 152 1.26 7.26 10.97
N LEU A 153 2.21 6.70 11.73
CA LEU A 153 2.01 6.25 13.08
C LEU A 153 2.24 7.42 14.05
N ASP A 154 1.35 7.54 15.04
CA ASP A 154 1.51 8.51 16.11
C ASP A 154 2.57 8.06 17.13
N GLU A 155 2.73 6.74 17.28
CA GLU A 155 3.73 6.12 18.17
C GLU A 155 4.70 5.24 17.37
N PRO A 156 5.97 5.13 17.81
CA PRO A 156 6.93 4.23 17.19
C PRO A 156 6.44 2.77 17.20
N LEU A 157 6.88 2.01 16.19
CA LEU A 157 6.63 0.58 16.14
C LEU A 157 7.21 -0.12 17.38
N GLY A 158 6.33 -0.80 18.11
CA GLY A 158 6.72 -1.73 19.17
C GLY A 158 7.46 -2.95 18.63
N ARG A 159 7.62 -3.97 19.47
CA ARG A 159 8.28 -5.22 19.05
C ARG A 159 7.43 -5.98 18.04
N VAL A 160 7.90 -6.02 16.80
CA VAL A 160 7.24 -6.73 15.69
C VAL A 160 8.13 -7.83 15.12
N LYS A 161 7.49 -8.87 14.59
CA LYS A 161 8.19 -9.98 13.94
C LYS A 161 8.59 -9.58 12.52
N LYS A 162 9.90 -9.38 12.31
CA LYS A 162 10.48 -9.12 10.98
C LYS A 162 10.14 -10.26 10.02
N VAL A 163 9.82 -9.89 8.79
CA VAL A 163 9.63 -10.82 7.68
C VAL A 163 10.58 -10.42 6.55
N ASN A 164 11.27 -11.38 5.98
CA ASN A 164 12.13 -11.12 4.83
C ASN A 164 11.28 -11.05 3.55
N PHE A 165 11.38 -9.96 2.80
CA PHE A 165 10.68 -9.75 1.52
C PHE A 165 10.93 -10.90 0.52
N TRP A 166 12.16 -11.38 0.42
CA TRP A 166 12.52 -12.47 -0.49
C TRP A 166 11.83 -13.79 -0.11
N VAL A 167 11.60 -14.04 1.19
CA VAL A 167 10.84 -15.20 1.65
C VAL A 167 9.37 -15.09 1.23
N ILE A 168 8.78 -13.89 1.32
CA ILE A 168 7.42 -13.65 0.82
C ILE A 168 7.36 -13.97 -0.67
N CYS A 169 8.27 -13.40 -1.47
CA CYS A 169 8.32 -13.60 -2.91
C CYS A 169 8.51 -15.08 -3.29
N HIS A 170 9.48 -15.75 -2.66
CA HIS A 170 9.76 -17.17 -2.90
C HIS A 170 8.56 -18.06 -2.57
N ASN A 171 7.94 -17.87 -1.40
CA ASN A 171 6.79 -18.66 -1.00
C ASN A 171 5.61 -18.40 -1.94
N LEU A 172 5.44 -17.15 -2.37
CA LEU A 172 4.35 -16.77 -3.25
C LEU A 172 4.53 -17.35 -4.66
N LEU A 173 5.77 -17.35 -5.16
CA LEU A 173 6.13 -17.96 -6.44
C LEU A 173 5.90 -19.47 -6.42
N LEU A 174 6.22 -20.16 -5.32
CA LEU A 174 6.08 -21.61 -5.21
C LEU A 174 4.73 -22.10 -4.66
N GLY A 175 3.82 -21.18 -4.29
CA GLY A 175 2.55 -21.56 -3.66
C GLY A 175 2.71 -22.18 -2.27
N LYS A 176 3.82 -21.88 -1.57
CA LYS A 176 4.07 -22.34 -0.21
C LYS A 176 3.28 -21.49 0.80
N PRO A 177 3.01 -22.00 2.02
CA PRO A 177 2.42 -21.21 3.09
C PRO A 177 3.20 -19.92 3.36
N MET A 178 2.47 -18.82 3.59
CA MET A 178 3.06 -17.55 3.98
C MET A 178 3.67 -17.62 5.39
N PRO A 179 4.73 -16.85 5.68
CA PRO A 179 5.23 -16.65 7.04
C PRO A 179 4.10 -16.36 8.02
N ARG A 180 4.02 -17.14 9.11
CA ARG A 180 2.98 -16.96 10.13
C ARG A 180 3.34 -15.85 11.11
N PRO A 181 2.35 -15.13 11.66
CA PRO A 181 2.59 -14.21 12.76
C PRO A 181 3.09 -14.99 13.98
N ALA A 182 3.64 -14.30 14.98
CA ALA A 182 3.82 -14.94 16.30
C ALA A 182 2.44 -15.40 16.80
N ALA A 183 2.38 -16.53 17.52
CA ALA A 183 1.16 -16.88 18.24
C ALA A 183 0.81 -15.71 19.17
N GLN A 184 -0.43 -15.22 19.08
CA GLN A 184 -0.98 -14.27 20.03
C GLN A 184 -1.27 -14.98 21.34
#